data_AF-A0A2V4SA85-F1
#
_entry.id   AF-A0A2V4SA85-F1
#
_cell.length_a   1.000
_cell.length_b   1.000
_cell.length_c   1.000
_cell.angle_alpha   90.00
_cell.angle_beta   90.00
_cell.angle_gamma   90.00
#
_symmetry.space_group_name_H-M   'P 1'
#
loop_
_entity.id
_entity.type
_entity.pdbx_description
1 polymer ?
#
loop_
_entity_poly.entity_id
_entity_poly.type
_entity_poly.pdbx_seq_one_letter_code
_entity_poly.pdbx_strand_id
1 'polypeptide(L)'
;MRTRLALMAAASLMLPLLAGGHAVAAPTGDTPSFPKVPPTKPGEIPKYIDAYTPGIMKTEPLDIPADVMERLKGLPAEKIDFIKSGKSAAVLSSKQLFKQINETSSQQELAQYVDTVMTVYDQVQFHKGVDVETIPLDTKSPRFNDWHLRRPAELDPPRKPGLIDTSRYVRSYGSGLPTFAGSQIALTPEDLKAGKVDVAILGAPLDMGSGWRDARHGPNAMRVMRDGTGGTEVSSMISPSEELKIVDYGNAAIDQNSTERSMQEVRRMVGEVAKAGAIPVVIGGDHSLEYPDVAAMADVYGKGQVGVIHFDSHLDTGRGRIHLLDHGQPIYRAMKEGHIRPENYIQVGIKAHYSKDYYEWERLIGMRYHTMAEVEKHGWTAVMERAIQEAKKNTKYLWISFDVDVLDPAFEPGTGTPVAGGLTMREAIPIMRRLCAEANVVGFDVVELAPSLDPTYRSALNANTIMFSCLTGLAMHKKGITQANYFSPLSSEHGQDNYYATKGTKQ
;
A
#
# COMPACT_ATOMS: atom_id res chain seq x y z
N MET A 1 10.03 -41.79 -46.24
CA MET A 1 11.19 -41.41 -45.41
C MET A 1 11.60 -40.00 -45.81
N ARG A 2 11.41 -39.03 -44.90
CA ARG A 2 12.06 -37.70 -44.77
C ARG A 2 12.05 -36.69 -45.95
N THR A 3 11.12 -35.73 -45.83
CA THR A 3 11.32 -34.25 -45.78
C THR A 3 12.62 -33.63 -46.32
N ARG A 4 12.50 -32.62 -47.21
CA ARG A 4 12.81 -31.20 -46.94
C ARG A 4 12.62 -30.28 -48.17
N LEU A 5 12.25 -29.04 -47.84
CA LEU A 5 12.56 -27.75 -48.50
C LEU A 5 11.96 -27.39 -49.88
N ALA A 6 11.14 -26.35 -49.88
CA ALA A 6 11.25 -25.28 -50.87
C ALA A 6 10.87 -23.93 -50.23
N LEU A 7 11.77 -22.97 -50.35
CA LEU A 7 11.67 -21.57 -49.95
C LEU A 7 11.59 -20.76 -51.26
N MET A 8 10.62 -19.85 -51.40
CA MET A 8 10.79 -18.46 -51.91
C MET A 8 9.46 -17.82 -52.36
N ALA A 9 9.07 -16.81 -51.57
CA ALA A 9 8.60 -15.47 -51.93
C ALA A 9 7.82 -15.21 -53.24
N ALA A 10 6.63 -14.62 -53.09
CA ALA A 10 6.31 -13.31 -53.67
C ALA A 10 5.07 -12.70 -52.97
N ALA A 11 5.23 -11.45 -52.54
CA ALA A 11 4.21 -10.61 -51.94
C ALA A 11 3.17 -10.13 -52.97
N SER A 12 1.93 -9.88 -52.53
CA SER A 12 1.24 -8.58 -52.71
C SER A 12 -0.22 -8.61 -52.24
N LEU A 13 -0.65 -7.45 -51.72
CA LEU A 13 -2.02 -6.97 -51.50
C LEU A 13 -2.75 -7.39 -50.22
N MET A 14 -2.39 -6.71 -49.13
CA MET A 14 -3.35 -6.34 -48.08
C MET A 14 -4.23 -5.18 -48.57
N LEU A 15 -5.55 -5.31 -48.37
CA LEU A 15 -6.49 -4.20 -48.25
C LEU A 15 -7.31 -4.41 -46.95
N PRO A 16 -7.68 -3.34 -46.23
CA PRO A 16 -8.26 -3.43 -44.88
C PRO A 16 -9.78 -3.56 -44.94
N LEU A 17 -10.35 -4.50 -44.18
CA LEU A 17 -11.79 -4.52 -43.91
C LEU A 17 -12.08 -4.04 -42.48
N LEU A 18 -12.56 -2.80 -42.46
CA LEU A 18 -13.76 -2.32 -41.78
C LEU A 18 -13.84 -2.48 -40.25
N ALA A 19 -13.73 -1.31 -39.62
CA ALA A 19 -14.37 -0.94 -38.37
C ALA A 19 -15.82 -1.47 -38.30
N GLY A 20 -16.03 -2.41 -37.38
CA GLY A 20 -17.33 -2.88 -36.93
C GLY A 20 -17.27 -3.05 -35.43
N GLY A 21 -17.45 -1.95 -34.69
CA GLY A 21 -17.58 -1.95 -33.25
C GLY A 21 -18.76 -2.81 -32.83
N HIS A 22 -18.50 -4.07 -32.49
CA HIS A 22 -19.45 -4.89 -31.78
C HIS A 22 -19.36 -4.48 -30.32
N ALA A 23 -20.27 -3.59 -29.91
CA ALA A 23 -20.59 -3.41 -28.51
C ALA A 23 -21.02 -4.78 -27.97
N VAL A 24 -20.15 -5.42 -27.20
CA VAL A 24 -20.51 -6.60 -26.42
C VAL A 24 -21.54 -6.09 -25.40
N ALA A 25 -22.80 -6.47 -25.62
CA ALA A 25 -23.87 -6.19 -24.68
C ALA A 25 -23.46 -6.73 -23.31
N ALA A 26 -23.41 -5.84 -22.31
CA ALA A 26 -23.20 -6.23 -20.93
C ALA A 26 -24.28 -7.24 -20.54
N PRO A 27 -23.94 -8.32 -19.81
CA PRO A 27 -24.93 -9.28 -19.36
C PRO A 27 -25.99 -8.54 -18.54
N THR A 28 -27.26 -8.67 -18.95
CA THR A 28 -28.45 -8.06 -18.35
C THR A 28 -28.88 -8.75 -17.04
N GLY A 29 -27.92 -9.26 -16.27
CA GLY A 29 -28.19 -9.70 -14.90
C GLY A 29 -28.30 -8.47 -14.02
N ASP A 30 -29.36 -8.38 -13.22
CA ASP A 30 -29.53 -7.35 -12.20
C ASP A 30 -28.22 -7.23 -11.40
N THR A 31 -27.47 -6.16 -11.66
CA THR A 31 -26.27 -5.88 -10.90
C THR A 31 -26.76 -5.61 -9.47
N PRO A 32 -26.28 -6.34 -8.45
CA PRO A 32 -26.73 -6.10 -7.08
C PRO A 32 -26.63 -4.61 -6.78
N SER A 33 -27.78 -3.96 -6.54
CA SER A 33 -27.81 -2.53 -6.28
C SER A 33 -27.31 -2.28 -4.87
N PHE A 34 -26.01 -2.07 -4.73
CA PHE A 34 -25.46 -1.62 -3.45
C PHE A 34 -26.02 -0.22 -3.14
N PRO A 35 -26.43 0.05 -1.90
CA PRO A 35 -26.93 1.37 -1.53
C PRO A 35 -25.83 2.41 -1.80
N LYS A 36 -26.18 3.48 -2.51
CA LYS A 36 -25.27 4.61 -2.70
C LYS A 36 -25.07 5.29 -1.36
N VAL A 37 -23.88 5.17 -0.77
CA VAL A 37 -23.50 5.88 0.44
C VAL A 37 -23.09 7.31 0.05
N PRO A 38 -23.67 8.35 0.67
CA PRO A 38 -23.26 9.72 0.39
C PRO A 38 -21.78 9.92 0.78
N PRO A 39 -21.06 10.81 0.09
CA PRO A 39 -19.68 11.15 0.45
C PRO A 39 -19.55 11.50 1.93
N THR A 40 -18.47 11.05 2.56
CA THR A 40 -18.18 11.38 3.95
C THR A 40 -17.72 12.82 4.07
N LYS A 41 -18.00 13.51 5.18
CA LYS A 41 -17.41 14.85 5.38
C LYS A 41 -15.97 14.72 5.88
N PRO A 42 -15.10 15.69 5.60
CA PRO A 42 -13.74 15.71 6.12
C PRO A 42 -13.72 15.54 7.66
N GLY A 43 -12.96 14.56 8.15
CA GLY A 43 -12.82 14.26 9.58
C GLY A 43 -13.94 13.42 10.22
N GLU A 44 -15.02 13.10 9.49
CA GLU A 44 -16.05 12.18 9.98
C GLU A 44 -15.61 10.72 9.81
N ILE A 45 -15.88 9.90 10.82
CA ILE A 45 -15.68 8.45 10.73
C ILE A 45 -16.76 7.88 9.80
N PRO A 46 -16.40 7.06 8.80
CA PRO A 46 -17.36 6.50 7.86
C PRO A 46 -18.50 5.75 8.56
N LYS A 47 -19.72 6.01 8.10
CA LYS A 47 -20.87 5.20 8.50
C LYS A 47 -20.58 3.75 8.10
N TYR A 48 -20.83 2.81 9.01
CA TYR A 48 -20.61 1.36 8.82
C TYR A 48 -19.17 0.85 8.92
N ILE A 49 -18.21 1.69 9.34
CA ILE A 49 -16.82 1.23 9.53
C ILE A 49 -16.68 0.04 10.49
N ASP A 50 -17.58 -0.11 11.48
CA ASP A 50 -17.64 -1.29 12.38
C ASP A 50 -18.89 -2.16 12.18
N ALA A 51 -20.00 -1.57 11.71
CA ALA A 51 -21.30 -2.23 11.72
C ALA A 51 -21.46 -3.29 10.62
N TYR A 52 -20.62 -3.29 9.59
CA TYR A 52 -20.70 -4.21 8.44
C TYR A 52 -19.35 -4.83 8.12
N THR A 53 -18.54 -5.06 9.14
CA THR A 53 -17.09 -5.14 8.99
C THR A 53 -16.63 -6.61 9.00
N PRO A 54 -16.37 -7.23 7.82
CA PRO A 54 -15.77 -8.56 7.66
C PRO A 54 -14.62 -8.85 8.60
N GLY A 55 -14.49 -10.08 9.08
CA GLY A 55 -13.36 -10.46 9.94
C GLY A 55 -13.44 -9.97 11.39
N ILE A 56 -14.31 -9.00 11.74
CA ILE A 56 -14.82 -8.92 13.11
C ILE A 56 -15.69 -10.16 13.27
N MET A 57 -15.34 -11.08 14.18
CA MET A 57 -16.16 -12.25 14.49
C MET A 57 -17.54 -11.79 14.97
N LYS A 58 -18.46 -11.60 14.03
CA LYS A 58 -19.87 -11.47 14.32
C LYS A 58 -20.37 -12.88 14.58
N THR A 59 -20.85 -13.09 15.79
CA THR A 59 -21.61 -14.29 16.13
C THR A 59 -22.97 -14.13 15.46
N GLU A 60 -23.03 -14.44 14.17
CA GLU A 60 -24.31 -14.48 13.45
C GLU A 60 -25.00 -15.80 13.72
N PRO A 61 -26.33 -15.80 13.91
CA PRO A 61 -27.05 -17.04 14.10
C PRO A 61 -26.80 -18.01 12.95
N LEU A 62 -26.49 -19.27 13.28
CA LEU A 62 -26.28 -20.28 12.25
C LEU A 62 -27.60 -20.61 11.55
N ASP A 63 -27.54 -20.75 10.23
CA ASP A 63 -28.59 -21.43 9.48
C ASP A 63 -28.44 -22.95 9.73
N ILE A 64 -29.14 -23.44 10.75
CA ILE A 64 -29.04 -24.84 11.19
C ILE A 64 -30.05 -25.68 10.42
N PRO A 65 -29.62 -26.71 9.67
CA PRO A 65 -30.51 -27.64 8.98
C PRO A 65 -31.53 -28.30 9.92
N ALA A 66 -32.73 -28.60 9.41
CA ALA A 66 -33.82 -29.14 10.22
C ALA A 66 -33.49 -30.49 10.89
N ASP A 67 -32.72 -31.35 10.21
CA ASP A 67 -32.22 -32.63 10.72
C ASP A 67 -31.27 -32.44 11.91
N VAL A 68 -30.38 -31.45 11.82
CA VAL A 68 -29.47 -31.07 12.91
C VAL A 68 -30.26 -30.49 14.09
N MET A 69 -31.25 -29.63 13.81
CA MET A 69 -32.13 -29.08 14.85
C MET A 69 -32.91 -30.16 15.60
N GLU A 70 -33.34 -31.23 14.93
CA GLU A 70 -34.03 -32.36 15.56
C GLU A 70 -33.11 -33.08 16.57
N ARG A 71 -31.85 -33.32 16.18
CA ARG A 71 -30.84 -33.94 17.05
C ARG A 71 -30.60 -33.13 18.32
N LEU A 72 -30.65 -31.79 18.20
CA LEU A 72 -30.38 -30.85 19.30
C LEU A 72 -31.51 -30.73 20.32
N LYS A 73 -32.76 -31.12 20.00
CA LYS A 73 -33.92 -30.95 20.91
C LYS A 73 -33.76 -31.64 22.28
N GLY A 74 -32.93 -32.69 22.36
CA GLY A 74 -32.66 -33.43 23.59
C GLY A 74 -31.64 -32.76 24.51
N LEU A 75 -31.02 -31.65 24.09
CA LEU A 75 -30.01 -30.95 24.86
C LEU A 75 -30.61 -29.85 25.77
N PRO A 76 -29.92 -29.48 26.86
CA PRO A 76 -30.19 -28.26 27.61
C PRO A 76 -30.28 -27.01 26.73
N ALA A 77 -31.17 -26.07 27.09
CA ALA A 77 -31.42 -24.84 26.33
C ALA A 77 -30.14 -24.01 26.08
N GLU A 78 -29.26 -23.91 27.08
CA GLU A 78 -27.98 -23.21 26.98
C GLU A 78 -27.10 -23.71 25.81
N LYS A 79 -27.03 -25.03 25.63
CA LYS A 79 -26.25 -25.67 24.55
C LYS A 79 -26.86 -25.38 23.19
N ILE A 80 -28.19 -25.44 23.11
CA ILE A 80 -28.94 -25.13 21.89
C ILE A 80 -28.71 -23.65 21.52
N ASP A 81 -28.79 -22.75 22.50
CA ASP A 81 -28.61 -21.31 22.31
C ASP A 81 -27.16 -20.98 21.93
N PHE A 82 -26.18 -21.66 22.51
CA PHE A 82 -24.78 -21.53 22.09
C PHE A 82 -24.57 -21.89 20.61
N ILE A 83 -25.09 -23.04 20.17
CA ILE A 83 -25.00 -23.45 18.76
C ILE A 83 -25.76 -22.46 17.86
N LYS A 84 -26.98 -22.09 18.24
CA LYS A 84 -27.80 -21.10 17.51
C LYS A 84 -27.12 -19.75 17.39
N SER A 85 -26.35 -19.32 18.38
CA SER A 85 -25.71 -18.01 18.38
C SER A 85 -24.58 -17.86 17.35
N GLY A 86 -24.11 -18.95 16.74
CA GLY A 86 -22.89 -18.93 15.92
C GLY A 86 -21.59 -18.95 16.70
N LYS A 87 -21.68 -18.94 18.03
CA LYS A 87 -20.65 -19.33 19.03
C LYS A 87 -19.59 -20.29 18.48
N SER A 88 -20.08 -21.45 18.07
CA SER A 88 -19.29 -22.58 17.63
C SER A 88 -18.42 -22.34 16.39
N ALA A 89 -18.77 -21.36 15.55
CA ALA A 89 -18.05 -21.08 14.31
C ALA A 89 -16.62 -20.54 14.55
N ALA A 90 -16.38 -19.94 15.73
CA ALA A 90 -15.05 -19.51 16.14
C ALA A 90 -14.11 -20.68 16.50
N VAL A 91 -14.66 -21.87 16.74
CA VAL A 91 -13.90 -23.07 17.13
C VAL A 91 -13.76 -24.05 15.97
N LEU A 92 -14.82 -24.21 15.17
CA LEU A 92 -14.82 -25.11 14.01
C LEU A 92 -15.81 -24.65 12.95
N SER A 93 -15.60 -25.06 11.70
CA SER A 93 -16.53 -24.72 10.62
C SER A 93 -17.93 -25.31 10.87
N SER A 94 -18.98 -24.58 10.50
CA SER A 94 -20.37 -25.05 10.65
C SER A 94 -20.61 -26.40 9.98
N LYS A 95 -19.93 -26.66 8.86
CA LYS A 95 -19.99 -27.95 8.16
C LYS A 95 -19.44 -29.10 9.00
N GLN A 96 -18.31 -28.90 9.67
CA GLN A 96 -17.73 -29.91 10.57
C GLN A 96 -18.61 -30.11 11.80
N LEU A 97 -19.16 -29.03 12.35
CA LEU A 97 -20.06 -29.06 13.49
C LEU A 97 -21.31 -29.89 13.19
N PHE A 98 -22.00 -29.58 12.10
CA PHE A 98 -23.22 -30.27 11.69
C PHE A 98 -22.95 -31.73 11.36
N LYS A 99 -21.84 -32.02 10.68
CA LYS A 99 -21.40 -33.38 10.42
C LYS A 99 -21.23 -34.16 11.73
N GLN A 100 -20.51 -33.60 12.70
CA GLN A 100 -20.25 -34.28 13.96
C GLN A 100 -21.51 -34.50 14.79
N ILE A 101 -22.43 -33.52 14.83
CA ILE A 101 -23.76 -33.66 15.47
C ILE A 101 -24.55 -34.81 14.82
N ASN A 102 -24.49 -34.92 13.49
CA ASN A 102 -25.17 -35.97 12.75
C ASN A 102 -24.47 -37.33 12.81
N GLU A 103 -23.22 -37.42 13.23
CA GLU A 103 -22.49 -38.67 13.38
C GLU A 103 -22.47 -39.19 14.82
N THR A 104 -22.96 -38.40 15.79
CA THR A 104 -22.96 -38.82 17.21
C THR A 104 -23.99 -39.92 17.49
N SER A 105 -23.61 -40.92 18.28
CA SER A 105 -24.42 -42.14 18.47
C SER A 105 -25.47 -42.00 19.57
N SER A 106 -25.24 -41.10 20.54
CA SER A 106 -26.16 -40.87 21.66
C SER A 106 -26.31 -39.39 22.05
N GLN A 107 -27.40 -39.06 22.75
CA GLN A 107 -27.64 -37.71 23.30
C GLN A 107 -26.58 -37.30 24.34
N GLN A 108 -26.01 -38.27 25.08
CA GLN A 108 -24.99 -38.00 26.09
C GLN A 108 -23.65 -37.62 25.43
N GLU A 109 -23.23 -38.36 24.41
CA GLU A 109 -22.04 -38.03 23.61
C GLU A 109 -22.21 -36.66 22.92
N LEU A 110 -23.40 -36.38 22.38
CA LEU A 110 -23.69 -35.09 21.75
C LEU A 110 -23.57 -33.95 22.77
N ALA A 111 -24.11 -34.13 23.98
CA ALA A 111 -24.02 -33.14 25.04
C ALA A 111 -22.56 -32.86 25.44
N GLN A 112 -21.72 -33.89 25.55
CA GLN A 112 -20.29 -33.77 25.86
C GLN A 112 -19.49 -33.13 24.72
N TYR A 113 -19.85 -33.43 23.48
CA TYR A 113 -19.24 -32.78 22.32
C TYR A 113 -19.52 -31.28 22.33
N VAL A 114 -20.77 -30.87 22.56
CA VAL A 114 -21.12 -29.44 22.66
C VAL A 114 -20.43 -28.79 23.87
N ASP A 115 -20.33 -29.47 25.02
CA ASP A 115 -19.54 -28.97 26.17
C ASP A 115 -18.08 -28.72 25.79
N THR A 116 -17.48 -29.63 25.02
CA THR A 116 -16.10 -29.51 24.57
C THR A 116 -15.95 -28.29 23.66
N VAL A 117 -16.86 -28.09 22.70
CA VAL A 117 -16.84 -26.91 21.82
C VAL A 117 -17.04 -25.63 22.61
N MET A 118 -17.96 -25.60 23.58
CA MET A 118 -18.16 -24.46 24.47
C MET A 118 -16.92 -24.15 25.29
N THR A 119 -16.26 -25.17 25.83
CA THR A 119 -15.02 -25.03 26.61
C THR A 119 -13.88 -24.48 25.75
N VAL A 120 -13.73 -24.95 24.52
CA VAL A 120 -12.71 -24.43 23.60
C VAL A 120 -13.05 -23.00 23.17
N TYR A 121 -14.33 -22.68 22.95
CA TYR A 121 -14.76 -21.31 22.68
C TYR A 121 -14.45 -20.39 23.86
N ASP A 122 -14.66 -20.88 25.08
CA ASP A 122 -14.32 -20.14 26.28
C ASP A 122 -12.81 -19.83 26.32
N GLN A 123 -11.94 -20.73 25.86
CA GLN A 123 -10.49 -20.49 25.86
C GLN A 123 -10.00 -19.40 24.89
N VAL A 124 -10.79 -19.04 23.87
CA VAL A 124 -10.35 -18.04 22.85
C VAL A 124 -10.81 -16.62 23.14
N GLN A 125 -11.76 -16.44 24.06
CA GLN A 125 -12.24 -15.11 24.42
C GLN A 125 -11.36 -14.46 25.48
N PHE A 126 -11.33 -13.13 25.45
CA PHE A 126 -10.66 -12.35 26.49
C PHE A 126 -11.42 -12.47 27.82
N HIS A 127 -10.74 -12.96 28.84
CA HIS A 127 -11.25 -13.11 30.21
C HIS A 127 -10.76 -11.99 31.10
N LYS A 128 -11.63 -11.02 31.36
CA LYS A 128 -11.32 -9.92 32.29
C LYS A 128 -10.92 -10.46 33.67
N GLY A 129 -9.68 -10.19 34.08
CA GLY A 129 -9.13 -10.61 35.38
C GLY A 129 -8.30 -11.89 35.36
N VAL A 130 -8.31 -12.63 34.23
CA VAL A 130 -7.39 -13.74 33.96
C VAL A 130 -6.39 -13.30 32.90
N ASP A 131 -6.90 -12.78 31.79
CA ASP A 131 -6.10 -12.24 30.70
C ASP A 131 -5.70 -10.80 30.98
N VAL A 132 -4.47 -10.48 30.61
CA VAL A 132 -3.92 -9.13 30.70
C VAL A 132 -4.13 -8.45 29.36
N GLU A 133 -4.99 -7.42 29.32
CA GLU A 133 -5.27 -6.65 28.09
C GLU A 133 -4.00 -5.99 27.54
N THR A 134 -3.20 -5.42 28.45
CA THR A 134 -1.91 -4.81 28.14
C THR A 134 -0.98 -4.97 29.33
N ILE A 135 0.29 -5.30 29.10
CA ILE A 135 1.32 -5.07 30.10
C ILE A 135 1.64 -3.57 30.07
N PRO A 136 1.33 -2.79 31.13
CA PRO A 136 1.59 -1.37 31.11
C PRO A 136 3.09 -1.11 31.05
N LEU A 137 3.48 -0.11 30.26
CA LEU A 137 4.86 0.36 30.25
C LEU A 137 5.19 1.04 31.57
N ASP A 138 6.43 0.90 32.04
CA ASP A 138 6.92 1.64 33.20
C ASP A 138 7.12 3.13 32.85
N THR A 139 6.05 3.90 32.97
CA THR A 139 6.04 5.36 32.74
C THR A 139 6.84 6.15 33.76
N LYS A 140 7.34 5.52 34.84
CA LYS A 140 8.23 6.14 35.82
C LYS A 140 9.70 5.93 35.47
N SER A 141 10.02 5.06 34.50
CA SER A 141 11.39 4.86 34.05
C SER A 141 11.98 6.17 33.53
N PRO A 142 13.15 6.60 34.01
CA PRO A 142 13.82 7.81 33.49
C PRO A 142 14.27 7.64 32.03
N ARG A 143 14.25 6.41 31.51
CA ARG A 143 14.61 6.05 30.14
C ARG A 143 13.41 5.83 29.22
N PHE A 144 12.19 6.13 29.68
CA PHE A 144 10.98 5.84 28.91
C PHE A 144 11.09 6.35 27.46
N ASN A 145 11.59 7.57 27.23
CA ASN A 145 11.69 8.19 25.90
C ASN A 145 13.13 8.34 25.38
N ASP A 146 14.11 7.61 25.90
CA ASP A 146 15.52 7.81 25.50
C ASP A 146 15.80 7.44 24.03
N TRP A 147 15.10 6.45 23.49
CA TRP A 147 15.27 5.90 22.13
C TRP A 147 15.01 6.90 20.98
N HIS A 148 14.20 7.93 21.20
CA HIS A 148 13.90 8.98 20.20
C HIS A 148 14.40 10.36 20.64
N LEU A 149 15.18 10.43 21.72
CA LEU A 149 15.71 11.70 22.20
C LEU A 149 16.67 12.29 21.17
N ARG A 150 16.30 13.46 20.63
CA ARG A 150 17.19 14.21 19.75
C ARG A 150 18.42 14.66 20.52
N ARG A 151 19.57 14.53 19.87
CA ARG A 151 20.81 15.11 20.37
C ARG A 151 20.63 16.63 20.53
N PRO A 152 20.92 17.22 21.70
CA PRO A 152 20.88 18.67 21.89
C PRO A 152 21.83 19.38 20.92
N ALA A 153 21.37 20.49 20.33
CA ALA A 153 22.14 21.25 19.36
C ALA A 153 23.45 21.81 19.96
N GLU A 154 23.49 22.05 21.27
CA GLU A 154 24.69 22.50 22.00
C GLU A 154 25.80 21.45 22.03
N LEU A 155 25.47 20.17 21.81
CA LEU A 155 26.44 19.08 21.70
C LEU A 155 26.94 18.88 20.27
N ASP A 156 26.36 19.55 19.28
CA ASP A 156 26.79 19.48 17.90
C ASP A 156 27.89 20.52 17.60
N PRO A 157 28.86 20.22 16.72
CA PRO A 157 29.79 21.22 16.25
C PRO A 157 29.03 22.44 15.68
N PRO A 158 29.42 23.68 16.02
CA PRO A 158 28.72 24.87 15.54
C PRO A 158 28.67 24.89 14.01
N ARG A 159 27.46 24.90 13.46
CA ARG A 159 27.23 24.99 12.01
C ARG A 159 26.04 25.89 11.72
N LYS A 160 26.07 26.55 10.56
CA LYS A 160 24.86 27.20 10.03
C LYS A 160 23.92 26.13 9.48
N PRO A 161 22.60 26.30 9.62
CA PRO A 161 21.65 25.43 8.94
C PRO A 161 21.91 25.39 7.44
N GLY A 162 21.83 24.20 6.85
CA GLY A 162 22.14 23.95 5.46
C GLY A 162 22.45 22.49 5.16
N LEU A 163 22.59 22.19 3.87
CA LEU A 163 22.79 20.82 3.38
C LEU A 163 24.24 20.38 3.53
N ILE A 164 24.43 19.10 3.82
CA ILE A 164 25.75 18.49 4.02
C ILE A 164 26.05 17.55 2.85
N ASP A 165 27.16 17.80 2.16
CA ASP A 165 27.67 16.88 1.14
C ASP A 165 28.41 15.72 1.81
N THR A 166 28.10 14.49 1.40
CA THR A 166 28.73 13.26 1.91
C THR A 166 29.92 12.83 1.06
N SER A 167 30.11 13.44 -0.11
CA SER A 167 31.23 13.16 -1.00
C SER A 167 32.39 14.12 -0.75
N ARG A 168 33.60 13.55 -0.69
CA ARG A 168 34.84 14.34 -0.73
C ARG A 168 35.15 14.87 -2.12
N TYR A 169 34.61 14.23 -3.16
CA TYR A 169 35.01 14.44 -4.55
C TYR A 169 33.82 14.89 -5.39
N VAL A 170 34.01 15.94 -6.19
CA VAL A 170 32.98 16.56 -7.03
C VAL A 170 32.39 15.60 -8.08
N ARG A 171 33.15 14.60 -8.52
CA ARG A 171 32.75 13.66 -9.60
C ARG A 171 33.10 12.21 -9.27
N SER A 172 32.90 11.79 -8.04
CA SER A 172 33.15 10.39 -7.70
C SER A 172 31.86 9.59 -7.64
N TYR A 173 31.80 8.60 -8.53
CA TYR A 173 30.80 7.55 -8.47
C TYR A 173 31.12 6.65 -7.28
N GLY A 174 30.24 6.62 -6.27
CA GLY A 174 30.33 5.60 -5.21
C GLY A 174 31.22 5.89 -4.00
N SER A 175 31.98 6.99 -3.93
CA SER A 175 32.94 7.18 -2.81
C SER A 175 32.43 7.95 -1.59
N GLY A 176 31.32 8.68 -1.71
CA GLY A 176 30.67 9.32 -0.57
C GLY A 176 29.89 8.32 0.29
N LEU A 177 29.56 8.72 1.52
CA LEU A 177 28.67 7.91 2.37
C LEU A 177 27.36 7.60 1.61
N PRO A 178 26.89 6.34 1.59
CA PRO A 178 25.65 5.98 0.92
C PRO A 178 24.45 6.73 1.51
N THR A 179 23.75 7.46 0.66
CA THR A 179 22.50 8.15 0.96
C THR A 179 21.47 7.81 -0.12
N PHE A 180 20.19 8.02 0.16
CA PHE A 180 19.14 7.82 -0.83
C PHE A 180 19.39 8.65 -2.09
N ALA A 181 19.37 8.00 -3.27
CA ALA A 181 19.67 8.60 -4.56
C ALA A 181 21.01 9.36 -4.64
N GLY A 182 21.97 9.05 -3.74
CA GLY A 182 23.24 9.78 -3.63
C GLY A 182 23.08 11.26 -3.26
N SER A 183 21.97 11.62 -2.59
CA SER A 183 21.62 12.99 -2.21
C SER A 183 22.45 13.55 -1.05
N GLN A 184 22.43 14.87 -0.89
CA GLN A 184 22.98 15.55 0.29
C GLN A 184 22.15 15.22 1.54
N ILE A 185 22.70 15.48 2.72
CA ILE A 185 22.01 15.24 4.00
C ILE A 185 21.42 16.55 4.55
N ALA A 186 20.23 16.44 5.13
CA ALA A 186 19.68 17.41 6.08
C ALA A 186 19.41 16.68 7.41
N LEU A 187 19.63 17.35 8.54
CA LEU A 187 19.48 16.73 9.87
C LEU A 187 18.32 17.33 10.68
N THR A 188 17.88 18.53 10.30
CA THR A 188 16.89 19.33 11.04
C THR A 188 15.92 20.04 10.10
N PRO A 189 14.76 20.49 10.60
CA PRO A 189 13.82 21.31 9.82
C PRO A 189 14.43 22.62 9.33
N GLU A 190 15.36 23.17 10.11
CA GLU A 190 16.10 24.39 9.78
C GLU A 190 16.99 24.15 8.56
N ASP A 191 17.59 22.96 8.42
CA ASP A 191 18.36 22.59 7.22
C ASP A 191 17.47 22.48 6.00
N LEU A 192 16.29 21.88 6.13
CA LEU A 192 15.32 21.76 5.04
C LEU A 192 14.92 23.15 4.52
N LYS A 193 14.58 24.06 5.43
CA LYS A 193 14.21 25.44 5.10
C LYS A 193 15.37 26.23 4.51
N ALA A 194 16.56 26.14 5.10
CA ALA A 194 17.75 26.85 4.62
C ALA A 194 18.19 26.35 3.23
N GLY A 195 18.09 25.04 3.00
CA GLY A 195 18.38 24.42 1.70
C GLY A 195 17.30 24.62 0.64
N LYS A 196 16.11 25.14 1.02
CA LYS A 196 14.92 25.19 0.16
C LYS A 196 14.64 23.84 -0.49
N VAL A 197 14.64 22.81 0.35
CA VAL A 197 14.49 21.41 -0.07
C VAL A 197 13.11 21.20 -0.70
N ASP A 198 13.09 20.58 -1.88
CA ASP A 198 11.86 20.19 -2.55
C ASP A 198 11.37 18.83 -2.02
N VAL A 199 12.30 17.88 -1.81
CA VAL A 199 12.01 16.50 -1.41
C VAL A 199 12.97 16.05 -0.31
N ALA A 200 12.44 15.49 0.77
CA ALA A 200 13.24 14.86 1.82
C ALA A 200 12.89 13.38 1.93
N ILE A 201 13.88 12.52 1.68
CA ILE A 201 13.75 11.07 1.74
C ILE A 201 14.15 10.61 3.13
N LEU A 202 13.27 9.93 3.85
CA LEU A 202 13.54 9.35 5.16
C LEU A 202 13.31 7.84 5.16
N GLY A 203 14.07 7.11 5.96
CA GLY A 203 13.81 5.68 6.18
C GLY A 203 12.98 5.42 7.44
N ALA A 204 12.12 4.41 7.40
CA ALA A 204 11.35 3.95 8.56
C ALA A 204 11.56 2.43 8.77
N PRO A 205 12.64 2.00 9.45
CA PRO A 205 13.02 0.58 9.54
C PRO A 205 12.17 -0.20 10.57
N LEU A 206 10.85 -0.29 10.36
CA LEU A 206 9.87 -0.98 11.22
C LEU A 206 9.24 -2.17 10.49
N ASP A 207 9.43 -3.40 10.96
CA ASP A 207 8.84 -4.61 10.34
C ASP A 207 8.12 -5.55 11.32
N MET A 208 7.79 -5.04 12.52
CA MET A 208 7.12 -5.83 13.55
C MET A 208 5.64 -6.09 13.22
N GLY A 209 5.02 -5.25 12.38
CA GLY A 209 3.64 -5.39 11.91
C GLY A 209 3.45 -6.52 10.90
N SER A 210 4.49 -6.94 10.18
CA SER A 210 4.46 -8.11 9.29
C SER A 210 5.01 -9.40 9.92
N GLY A 211 5.50 -9.31 11.16
CA GLY A 211 6.12 -10.43 11.86
C GLY A 211 7.59 -10.66 11.52
N TRP A 212 8.35 -9.57 11.30
CA TRP A 212 9.81 -9.56 11.17
C TRP A 212 10.32 -10.23 9.89
N ARG A 213 9.64 -9.96 8.77
CA ARG A 213 9.96 -10.53 7.45
C ARG A 213 11.01 -9.74 6.67
N ASP A 214 11.87 -9.00 7.38
CA ASP A 214 13.06 -8.30 6.87
C ASP A 214 12.85 -6.90 6.27
N ALA A 215 11.60 -6.41 6.19
CA ALA A 215 11.30 -5.10 5.61
C ALA A 215 12.02 -3.92 6.29
N ARG A 216 12.47 -4.10 7.55
CA ARG A 216 13.27 -3.12 8.29
C ARG A 216 14.62 -2.81 7.65
N HIS A 217 15.15 -3.70 6.80
CA HIS A 217 16.43 -3.50 6.12
C HIS A 217 16.27 -2.86 4.73
N GLY A 218 15.04 -2.74 4.21
CA GLY A 218 14.72 -2.04 2.96
C GLY A 218 15.33 -0.63 2.85
N PRO A 219 15.27 0.24 3.89
CA PRO A 219 15.88 1.57 3.84
C PRO A 219 17.39 1.54 3.57
N ASN A 220 18.11 0.60 4.18
CA ASN A 220 19.56 0.48 3.97
C ASN A 220 19.86 -0.11 2.59
N ALA A 221 19.07 -1.10 2.14
CA ALA A 221 19.22 -1.68 0.81
C ALA A 221 19.08 -0.61 -0.28
N MET A 222 18.09 0.27 -0.19
CA MET A 222 17.87 1.36 -1.15
C MET A 222 18.93 2.48 -1.06
N ARG A 223 19.51 2.75 0.11
CA ARG A 223 20.67 3.68 0.21
C ARG A 223 21.93 3.13 -0.45
N VAL A 224 22.20 1.84 -0.26
CA VAL A 224 23.41 1.18 -0.77
C VAL A 224 23.27 0.86 -2.25
N MET A 225 22.06 0.48 -2.69
CA MET A 225 21.72 0.35 -4.10
C MET A 225 21.77 1.72 -4.76
N ARG A 226 22.73 1.94 -5.65
CA ARG A 226 22.85 3.21 -6.39
C ARG A 226 22.17 3.17 -7.74
N ASP A 227 22.01 1.97 -8.30
CA ASP A 227 21.32 1.80 -9.57
C ASP A 227 19.82 2.09 -9.43
N GLY A 228 19.22 2.50 -10.53
CA GLY A 228 17.81 2.89 -10.59
C GLY A 228 17.50 4.33 -10.16
N THR A 229 18.50 5.14 -9.75
CA THR A 229 18.27 6.51 -9.23
C THR A 229 19.06 7.64 -9.92
N GLY A 230 19.85 7.34 -10.94
CA GLY A 230 20.80 8.29 -11.55
C GLY A 230 20.46 8.72 -12.98
N GLY A 231 20.87 9.94 -13.33
CA GLY A 231 20.91 10.43 -14.71
C GLY A 231 19.61 11.04 -15.21
N THR A 232 19.49 11.10 -16.53
CA THR A 232 18.33 11.63 -17.26
C THR A 232 17.37 10.49 -17.58
N GLU A 233 16.12 10.60 -17.14
CA GLU A 233 15.08 9.62 -17.45
C GLU A 233 14.76 9.66 -18.94
N VAL A 234 14.93 8.52 -19.62
CA VAL A 234 14.97 8.46 -21.09
C VAL A 234 13.67 8.91 -21.73
N SER A 235 12.51 8.69 -21.14
CA SER A 235 11.22 8.98 -21.78
C SER A 235 10.84 10.46 -21.70
N SER A 236 11.18 11.15 -20.62
CA SER A 236 10.89 12.59 -20.40
C SER A 236 12.07 13.50 -20.69
N MET A 237 13.29 12.95 -20.71
CA MET A 237 14.56 13.67 -20.73
C MET A 237 14.75 14.61 -19.54
N ILE A 238 14.14 14.28 -18.41
CA ILE A 238 14.29 15.01 -17.15
C ILE A 238 15.27 14.28 -16.24
N SER A 239 16.22 15.01 -15.65
CA SER A 239 17.01 14.51 -14.53
C SER A 239 16.46 15.05 -13.21
N PRO A 240 15.90 14.22 -12.33
CA PRO A 240 15.26 14.71 -11.10
C PRO A 240 16.20 15.50 -10.20
N SER A 241 17.47 15.08 -10.09
CA SER A 241 18.47 15.72 -9.23
C SER A 241 18.96 17.08 -9.77
N GLU A 242 18.74 17.38 -11.04
CA GLU A 242 19.02 18.69 -11.62
C GLU A 242 17.87 19.69 -11.39
N GLU A 243 16.64 19.19 -11.23
CA GLU A 243 15.42 20.01 -11.11
C GLU A 243 14.90 20.15 -9.66
N LEU A 244 15.22 19.16 -8.82
CA LEU A 244 14.76 19.07 -7.43
C LEU A 244 15.95 19.12 -6.46
N LYS A 245 15.79 19.86 -5.37
CA LYS A 245 16.63 19.77 -4.17
C LYS A 245 16.17 18.58 -3.33
N ILE A 246 16.81 17.44 -3.56
CA ILE A 246 16.55 16.17 -2.89
C ILE A 246 17.58 15.98 -1.77
N VAL A 247 17.13 15.53 -0.60
CA VAL A 247 18.02 15.22 0.54
C VAL A 247 17.65 13.88 1.19
N ASP A 248 18.65 13.23 1.79
CA ASP A 248 18.46 12.16 2.76
C ASP A 248 18.28 12.81 4.14
N TYR A 249 17.15 12.52 4.78
CA TYR A 249 16.77 13.06 6.08
C TYR A 249 17.00 12.05 7.21
N GLY A 250 17.73 10.97 6.94
CA GLY A 250 18.04 9.93 7.92
C GLY A 250 16.91 8.93 8.11
N ASN A 251 16.88 8.26 9.26
CA ASN A 251 15.82 7.34 9.62
C ASN A 251 15.00 7.88 10.79
N ALA A 252 13.71 7.55 10.81
CA ALA A 252 12.91 7.65 12.02
C ALA A 252 13.49 6.73 13.09
N ALA A 253 13.49 7.19 14.34
CA ALA A 253 13.82 6.31 15.46
C ALA A 253 12.69 5.28 15.63
N ILE A 254 13.06 4.04 15.95
CA ILE A 254 12.13 2.92 16.12
C ILE A 254 12.33 2.34 17.52
N ASP A 255 11.24 2.18 18.27
CA ASP A 255 11.24 1.36 19.47
C ASP A 255 11.21 -0.10 19.02
N GLN A 256 12.33 -0.80 19.23
CA GLN A 256 12.54 -2.17 18.76
C GLN A 256 11.61 -3.21 19.39
N ASN A 257 10.80 -2.82 20.38
CA ASN A 257 9.85 -3.70 21.06
C ASN A 257 8.39 -3.21 20.94
N SER A 258 8.12 -2.11 20.22
CA SER A 258 6.75 -1.61 20.09
C SER A 258 6.51 -0.88 18.77
N THR A 259 5.63 -1.47 17.97
CA THR A 259 5.04 -0.85 16.78
C THR A 259 4.30 0.43 17.14
N GLU A 260 3.45 0.39 18.17
CA GLU A 260 2.59 1.50 18.60
C GLU A 260 3.39 2.77 18.94
N ARG A 261 4.52 2.58 19.63
CA ARG A 261 5.40 3.70 20.02
C ARG A 261 6.18 4.23 18.82
N SER A 262 6.62 3.35 17.93
CA SER A 262 7.34 3.71 16.71
C SER A 262 6.48 4.54 15.75
N MET A 263 5.19 4.21 15.61
CA MET A 263 4.27 4.97 14.74
C MET A 263 4.19 6.45 15.05
N GLN A 264 4.29 6.83 16.34
CA GLN A 264 4.23 8.24 16.73
C GLN A 264 5.45 9.01 16.22
N GLU A 265 6.63 8.39 16.25
CA GLU A 265 7.87 9.03 15.82
C GLU A 265 7.95 9.13 14.30
N VAL A 266 7.52 8.10 13.57
CA VAL A 266 7.37 8.14 12.11
C VAL A 266 6.43 9.29 11.71
N ARG A 267 5.21 9.32 12.27
CA ARG A 267 4.22 10.39 12.04
C ARG A 267 4.79 11.78 12.31
N ARG A 268 5.57 11.92 13.41
CA ARG A 268 6.21 13.18 13.79
C ARG A 268 7.23 13.61 12.73
N MET A 269 8.09 12.70 12.27
CA MET A 269 9.15 12.99 11.30
C MET A 269 8.59 13.30 9.90
N VAL A 270 7.59 12.55 9.43
CA VAL A 270 6.90 12.84 8.16
C VAL A 270 6.21 14.20 8.20
N GLY A 271 5.47 14.48 9.29
CA GLY A 271 4.79 15.76 9.47
C GLY A 271 5.77 16.94 9.60
N GLU A 272 6.96 16.71 10.15
CA GLU A 272 8.03 17.71 10.24
C GLU A 272 8.55 18.12 8.86
N VAL A 273 8.80 17.15 7.98
CA VAL A 273 9.21 17.41 6.58
C VAL A 273 8.13 18.21 5.86
N ALA A 274 6.87 17.77 5.94
CA ALA A 274 5.76 18.45 5.29
C ALA A 274 5.55 19.88 5.82
N LYS A 275 5.68 20.11 7.13
CA LYS A 275 5.62 21.47 7.74
C LYS A 275 6.78 22.37 7.33
N ALA A 276 7.93 21.80 6.95
CA ALA A 276 9.05 22.56 6.39
C ALA A 276 8.81 22.99 4.92
N GLY A 277 7.76 22.48 4.28
CA GLY A 277 7.40 22.78 2.89
C GLY A 277 8.01 21.83 1.86
N ALA A 278 8.67 20.75 2.31
CA ALA A 278 9.21 19.71 1.45
C ALA A 278 8.24 18.53 1.34
N ILE A 279 8.37 17.76 0.26
CA ILE A 279 7.63 16.51 0.04
C ILE A 279 8.36 15.36 0.75
N PRO A 280 7.76 14.72 1.77
CA PRO A 280 8.32 13.50 2.36
C PRO A 280 8.25 12.32 1.38
N VAL A 281 9.35 11.57 1.32
CA VAL A 281 9.42 10.25 0.70
C VAL A 281 9.85 9.26 1.77
N VAL A 282 8.97 8.34 2.13
CA VAL A 282 9.23 7.37 3.20
C VAL A 282 9.68 6.05 2.58
N ILE A 283 10.83 5.55 3.01
CA ILE A 283 11.36 4.28 2.52
C ILE A 283 11.33 3.25 3.63
N GLY A 284 10.76 2.10 3.29
CA GLY A 284 10.87 0.84 3.99
C GLY A 284 10.12 0.77 5.30
N GLY A 285 10.33 -0.38 5.94
CA GLY A 285 9.41 -0.98 6.88
C GLY A 285 8.28 -1.73 6.18
N ASP A 286 7.49 -2.43 6.98
CA ASP A 286 6.26 -3.08 6.52
C ASP A 286 5.13 -2.05 6.31
N HIS A 287 4.04 -2.48 5.68
CA HIS A 287 2.96 -1.57 5.29
C HIS A 287 2.17 -0.97 6.48
N SER A 288 2.46 -1.35 7.73
CA SER A 288 1.83 -0.71 8.89
C SER A 288 2.16 0.80 8.95
N LEU A 289 3.22 1.22 8.26
CA LEU A 289 3.67 2.61 8.13
C LEU A 289 2.75 3.52 7.30
N GLU A 290 1.86 2.98 6.46
CA GLU A 290 0.92 3.84 5.75
C GLU A 290 0.01 4.62 6.73
N TYR A 291 -0.32 4.01 7.88
CA TYR A 291 -1.12 4.67 8.90
C TYR A 291 -0.46 5.96 9.44
N PRO A 292 0.75 5.94 10.06
CA PRO A 292 1.37 7.17 10.55
C PRO A 292 1.70 8.15 9.43
N ASP A 293 2.02 7.68 8.22
CA ASP A 293 2.39 8.53 7.10
C ASP A 293 1.19 9.36 6.64
N VAL A 294 0.06 8.72 6.34
CA VAL A 294 -1.14 9.47 5.95
C VAL A 294 -1.71 10.29 7.10
N ALA A 295 -1.63 9.79 8.34
CA ALA A 295 -2.07 10.55 9.50
C ALA A 295 -1.24 11.83 9.70
N ALA A 296 0.07 11.80 9.42
CA ALA A 296 0.92 12.98 9.45
C ALA A 296 0.50 14.01 8.39
N MET A 297 0.17 13.53 7.18
CA MET A 297 -0.32 14.41 6.12
C MET A 297 -1.68 15.01 6.45
N ALA A 298 -2.57 14.24 7.08
CA ALA A 298 -3.84 14.74 7.59
C ALA A 298 -3.66 15.79 8.71
N ASP A 299 -2.63 15.67 9.57
CA ASP A 299 -2.31 16.68 10.58
C ASP A 299 -1.85 18.00 9.98
N VAL A 300 -1.16 17.95 8.84
CA VAL A 300 -0.61 19.14 8.17
C VAL A 300 -1.62 19.80 7.23
N TYR A 301 -2.31 19.01 6.42
CA TYR A 301 -3.20 19.49 5.36
C TYR A 301 -4.68 19.48 5.75
N GLY A 302 -5.02 18.86 6.87
CA GLY A 302 -6.38 18.71 7.39
C GLY A 302 -6.99 17.33 7.06
N LYS A 303 -7.70 16.76 8.04
CA LYS A 303 -8.39 15.48 7.91
C LYS A 303 -9.31 15.44 6.69
N GLY A 304 -9.25 14.35 5.95
CA GLY A 304 -10.02 14.12 4.72
C GLY A 304 -9.63 14.98 3.52
N GLN A 305 -8.61 15.85 3.61
CA GLN A 305 -8.14 16.64 2.46
C GLN A 305 -7.14 15.89 1.58
N VAL A 306 -6.51 14.87 2.15
CA VAL A 306 -5.55 13.98 1.49
C VAL A 306 -6.31 12.78 0.93
N GLY A 307 -6.13 12.50 -0.36
CA GLY A 307 -6.47 11.22 -0.97
C GLY A 307 -5.27 10.30 -1.02
N VAL A 308 -5.51 9.01 -1.23
CA VAL A 308 -4.46 7.99 -1.31
C VAL A 308 -4.66 7.14 -2.56
N ILE A 309 -3.56 6.89 -3.28
CA ILE A 309 -3.48 5.74 -4.18
C ILE A 309 -2.56 4.72 -3.53
N HIS A 310 -3.10 3.53 -3.32
CA HIS A 310 -2.45 2.40 -2.67
C HIS A 310 -2.18 1.34 -3.72
N PHE A 311 -0.91 1.16 -4.07
CA PHE A 311 -0.46 0.11 -4.98
C PHE A 311 -0.08 -1.10 -4.17
N ASP A 312 -0.84 -2.19 -4.32
CA ASP A 312 -0.70 -3.37 -3.46
C ASP A 312 -1.35 -4.61 -4.09
N SER A 313 -0.89 -5.80 -3.72
CA SER A 313 -1.62 -7.05 -3.96
C SER A 313 -2.80 -7.24 -3.01
N HIS A 314 -2.67 -6.71 -1.80
CA HIS A 314 -3.49 -6.92 -0.62
C HIS A 314 -4.45 -5.76 -0.41
N LEU A 315 -5.54 -6.07 0.30
CA LEU A 315 -6.54 -5.06 0.61
C LEU A 315 -6.14 -4.17 1.78
N ASP A 316 -5.28 -4.62 2.70
CA ASP A 316 -4.82 -3.90 3.91
C ASP A 316 -5.90 -3.20 4.75
N THR A 317 -7.14 -3.65 4.55
CA THR A 317 -8.34 -3.24 5.24
C THR A 317 -8.76 -4.29 6.27
N GLY A 318 -7.83 -5.15 6.71
CA GLY A 318 -8.03 -6.10 7.78
C GLY A 318 -8.55 -5.45 9.06
N ARG A 319 -9.17 -6.25 9.91
CA ARG A 319 -9.81 -5.80 11.16
C ARG A 319 -10.21 -6.97 12.04
N GLY A 320 -10.59 -6.68 13.28
CA GLY A 320 -10.94 -7.70 14.26
C GLY A 320 -9.74 -8.53 14.72
N ARG A 321 -8.52 -8.08 14.39
CA ARG A 321 -7.27 -8.67 14.85
C ARG A 321 -6.97 -8.25 16.29
N ILE A 322 -6.16 -9.04 16.98
CA ILE A 322 -5.79 -8.80 18.38
C ILE A 322 -4.88 -7.56 18.53
N HIS A 323 -4.01 -7.33 17.56
CA HIS A 323 -3.22 -6.11 17.45
C HIS A 323 -4.02 -5.10 16.62
N LEU A 324 -3.89 -3.81 16.89
CA LEU A 324 -4.57 -2.75 16.16
C LEU A 324 -3.70 -2.09 15.08
N LEU A 325 -2.40 -2.37 15.11
CA LEU A 325 -1.39 -1.82 14.21
C LEU A 325 -0.56 -2.99 13.71
N ASP A 326 -0.84 -3.42 12.49
CA ASP A 326 -0.08 -4.40 11.74
C ASP A 326 -0.18 -4.07 10.26
N HIS A 327 0.62 -4.75 9.44
CA HIS A 327 0.74 -4.39 8.02
C HIS A 327 -0.54 -4.65 7.20
N GLY A 328 -1.45 -5.50 7.68
CA GLY A 328 -2.67 -5.85 6.96
C GLY A 328 -3.92 -5.08 7.41
N GLN A 329 -3.79 -4.06 8.27
CA GLN A 329 -4.90 -3.17 8.66
C GLN A 329 -4.61 -1.65 8.77
N PRO A 330 -3.54 -1.07 8.17
CA PRO A 330 -3.25 0.36 8.30
C PRO A 330 -4.40 1.24 7.79
N ILE A 331 -5.08 0.79 6.73
CA ILE A 331 -6.17 1.52 6.07
C ILE A 331 -7.39 1.60 6.99
N TYR A 332 -7.75 0.47 7.62
CA TYR A 332 -8.83 0.46 8.60
C TYR A 332 -8.54 1.45 9.72
N ARG A 333 -7.30 1.47 10.24
CA ARG A 333 -6.91 2.43 11.29
C ARG A 333 -7.03 3.88 10.83
N ALA A 334 -6.53 4.20 9.64
CA ALA A 334 -6.57 5.55 9.10
C ALA A 334 -8.02 6.06 8.89
N MET A 335 -8.91 5.21 8.41
CA MET A 335 -10.34 5.52 8.27
C MET A 335 -11.07 5.60 9.61
N LYS A 336 -10.71 4.72 10.56
CA LYS A 336 -11.31 4.68 11.90
C LYS A 336 -11.06 5.95 12.70
N GLU A 337 -9.96 6.64 12.43
CA GLU A 337 -9.64 7.94 13.03
C GLU A 337 -10.09 9.15 12.17
N GLY A 338 -10.71 8.89 11.02
CA GLY A 338 -11.22 9.93 10.10
C GLY A 338 -10.12 10.71 9.38
N HIS A 339 -8.90 10.17 9.26
CA HIS A 339 -7.80 10.84 8.54
C HIS A 339 -8.08 10.92 7.04
N ILE A 340 -8.70 9.87 6.49
CA ILE A 340 -9.04 9.69 5.08
C ILE A 340 -10.53 9.49 4.91
N ARG A 341 -11.05 9.97 3.78
CA ARG A 341 -12.38 9.64 3.29
C ARG A 341 -12.31 8.37 2.42
N PRO A 342 -13.17 7.35 2.63
CA PRO A 342 -13.12 6.12 1.85
C PRO A 342 -13.19 6.36 0.34
N GLU A 343 -14.02 7.30 -0.12
CA GLU A 343 -14.17 7.61 -1.54
C GLU A 343 -12.96 8.26 -2.21
N ASN A 344 -11.96 8.66 -1.41
CA ASN A 344 -10.68 9.21 -1.85
C ASN A 344 -9.52 8.21 -1.68
N TYR A 345 -9.82 6.98 -1.27
CA TYR A 345 -8.84 5.90 -1.14
C TYR A 345 -9.02 4.94 -2.32
N ILE A 346 -7.98 4.81 -3.13
CA ILE A 346 -8.00 4.08 -4.40
C ILE A 346 -6.93 3.01 -4.36
N GLN A 347 -7.34 1.75 -4.40
CA GLN A 347 -6.44 0.61 -4.44
C GLN A 347 -6.17 0.18 -5.87
N VAL A 348 -4.95 -0.23 -6.17
CA VAL A 348 -4.55 -0.61 -7.52
C VAL A 348 -3.60 -1.80 -7.48
N GLY A 349 -3.92 -2.83 -8.26
CA GLY A 349 -3.11 -4.06 -8.33
C GLY A 349 -3.63 -5.21 -7.46
N ILE A 350 -4.81 -5.05 -6.84
CA ILE A 350 -5.40 -6.06 -5.95
C ILE A 350 -5.52 -7.41 -6.64
N LYS A 351 -4.94 -8.44 -6.01
CA LYS A 351 -4.88 -9.81 -6.55
C LYS A 351 -4.83 -10.92 -5.47
N ALA A 352 -4.61 -10.57 -4.21
CA ALA A 352 -4.63 -11.53 -3.11
C ALA A 352 -6.04 -12.10 -2.83
N HIS A 353 -6.09 -13.26 -2.19
CA HIS A 353 -7.33 -13.99 -1.94
C HIS A 353 -8.01 -13.52 -0.66
N TYR A 354 -9.22 -12.98 -0.80
CA TYR A 354 -10.09 -12.59 0.31
C TYR A 354 -11.50 -13.17 0.14
N SER A 355 -12.23 -13.25 1.23
CA SER A 355 -13.67 -13.53 1.17
C SER A 355 -14.43 -12.37 0.53
N LYS A 356 -15.56 -12.69 -0.10
CA LYS A 356 -16.38 -11.73 -0.87
C LYS A 356 -16.82 -10.52 -0.05
N ASP A 357 -17.03 -10.72 1.24
CA ASP A 357 -17.53 -9.74 2.19
C ASP A 357 -16.57 -8.54 2.36
N TYR A 358 -15.24 -8.72 2.22
CA TYR A 358 -14.28 -7.62 2.20
C TYR A 358 -14.60 -6.61 1.08
N TYR A 359 -14.74 -7.10 -0.16
CA TYR A 359 -15.07 -6.27 -1.32
C TYR A 359 -16.46 -5.63 -1.21
N GLU A 360 -17.44 -6.36 -0.67
CA GLU A 360 -18.78 -5.81 -0.40
C GLU A 360 -18.73 -4.66 0.61
N TRP A 361 -17.91 -4.80 1.66
CA TRP A 361 -17.70 -3.75 2.65
C TRP A 361 -16.96 -2.54 2.09
N GLU A 362 -15.86 -2.73 1.36
CA GLU A 362 -15.10 -1.62 0.74
C GLU A 362 -16.01 -0.79 -0.16
N ARG A 363 -16.81 -1.48 -0.99
CA ARG A 363 -17.80 -0.84 -1.85
C ARG A 363 -18.91 -0.16 -1.05
N LEU A 364 -19.36 -0.75 0.06
CA LEU A 364 -20.36 -0.18 0.94
C LEU A 364 -19.87 1.13 1.57
N ILE A 365 -18.64 1.17 2.08
CA ILE A 365 -18.09 2.39 2.70
C ILE A 365 -17.63 3.43 1.66
N GLY A 366 -17.54 3.03 0.38
CA GLY A 366 -17.29 3.93 -0.75
C GLY A 366 -15.86 3.91 -1.29
N MET A 367 -15.02 2.97 -0.85
CA MET A 367 -13.67 2.76 -1.40
C MET A 367 -13.71 2.40 -2.89
N ARG A 368 -12.59 2.66 -3.56
CA ARG A 368 -12.37 2.30 -4.95
C ARG A 368 -11.18 1.37 -5.03
N TYR A 369 -11.27 0.38 -5.90
CA TYR A 369 -10.19 -0.57 -6.12
C TYR A 369 -10.16 -1.00 -7.59
N HIS A 370 -8.96 -1.27 -8.07
CA HIS A 370 -8.67 -1.75 -9.42
C HIS A 370 -7.87 -3.04 -9.30
N THR A 371 -8.51 -4.16 -9.60
CA THR A 371 -7.89 -5.48 -9.48
C THR A 371 -7.02 -5.79 -10.69
N MET A 372 -6.09 -6.75 -10.56
CA MET A 372 -5.35 -7.25 -11.73
C MET A 372 -6.26 -7.91 -12.77
N ALA A 373 -7.44 -8.39 -12.38
CA ALA A 373 -8.45 -8.87 -13.34
C ALA A 373 -9.08 -7.73 -14.17
N GLU A 374 -9.24 -6.54 -13.59
CA GLU A 374 -9.65 -5.34 -14.35
C GLU A 374 -8.56 -4.92 -15.32
N VAL A 375 -7.30 -4.95 -14.88
CA VAL A 375 -6.11 -4.66 -15.71
C VAL A 375 -6.01 -5.63 -16.88
N GLU A 376 -6.13 -6.94 -16.65
CA GLU A 376 -6.10 -7.95 -17.71
C GLU A 376 -7.18 -7.71 -18.77
N LYS A 377 -8.39 -7.32 -18.32
CA LYS A 377 -9.53 -7.11 -19.21
C LYS A 377 -9.46 -5.80 -20.00
N HIS A 378 -9.02 -4.72 -19.37
CA HIS A 378 -9.12 -3.37 -19.92
C HIS A 378 -7.77 -2.77 -20.36
N GLY A 379 -6.68 -3.42 -19.99
CA GLY A 379 -5.32 -2.94 -20.19
C GLY A 379 -4.95 -1.85 -19.19
N TRP A 380 -3.65 -1.81 -18.86
CA TRP A 380 -3.12 -0.91 -17.85
C TRP A 380 -3.42 0.58 -18.14
N THR A 381 -3.31 1.02 -19.39
CA THR A 381 -3.56 2.41 -19.79
C THR A 381 -4.94 2.92 -19.38
N ALA A 382 -5.99 2.10 -19.56
CA ALA A 382 -7.36 2.50 -19.25
C ALA A 382 -7.62 2.55 -17.74
N VAL A 383 -7.13 1.56 -17.00
CA VAL A 383 -7.24 1.49 -15.53
C VAL A 383 -6.51 2.67 -14.89
N MET A 384 -5.30 2.97 -15.36
CA MET A 384 -4.51 4.08 -14.85
C MET A 384 -5.16 5.44 -15.09
N GLU A 385 -5.71 5.68 -16.28
CA GLU A 385 -6.42 6.93 -16.58
C GLU A 385 -7.61 7.12 -15.64
N ARG A 386 -8.35 6.04 -15.37
CA ARG A 386 -9.42 6.04 -14.39
C ARG A 386 -8.92 6.32 -12.98
N ALA A 387 -7.88 5.64 -12.51
CA ALA A 387 -7.32 5.85 -11.18
C ALA A 387 -6.84 7.30 -10.97
N ILE A 388 -6.19 7.90 -11.98
CA ILE A 388 -5.76 9.32 -11.93
C ILE A 388 -6.97 10.25 -11.83
N GLN A 389 -8.00 10.05 -12.65
CA GLN A 389 -9.22 10.86 -12.60
C GLN A 389 -9.92 10.74 -11.24
N GLU A 390 -9.99 9.52 -10.72
CA GLU A 390 -10.54 9.23 -9.41
C GLU A 390 -9.74 9.91 -8.29
N ALA A 391 -8.41 9.91 -8.39
CA ALA A 391 -7.48 10.49 -7.42
C ALA A 391 -7.41 12.01 -7.46
N LYS A 392 -7.87 12.64 -8.55
CA LYS A 392 -8.02 14.10 -8.69
C LYS A 392 -9.43 14.57 -8.29
N LYS A 393 -10.36 13.63 -8.09
CA LYS A 393 -11.74 13.93 -7.74
C LYS A 393 -11.88 14.13 -6.24
N ASN A 394 -12.28 15.34 -5.83
CA ASN A 394 -12.55 15.73 -4.44
C ASN A 394 -11.33 15.71 -3.50
N THR A 395 -10.13 15.70 -4.04
CA THR A 395 -8.86 15.66 -3.31
C THR A 395 -8.02 16.87 -3.73
N LYS A 396 -7.46 17.58 -2.75
CA LYS A 396 -6.52 18.67 -3.02
C LYS A 396 -5.09 18.16 -3.03
N TYR A 397 -4.82 17.15 -2.23
CA TYR A 397 -3.50 16.59 -1.97
C TYR A 397 -3.56 15.08 -2.14
N LEU A 398 -2.49 14.51 -2.70
CA LEU A 398 -2.39 13.08 -2.95
C LEU A 398 -1.18 12.49 -2.23
N TRP A 399 -1.41 11.44 -1.44
CA TRP A 399 -0.37 10.50 -1.01
C TRP A 399 -0.37 9.29 -1.93
N ILE A 400 0.80 8.75 -2.22
CA ILE A 400 0.93 7.47 -2.93
C ILE A 400 1.59 6.48 -1.99
N SER A 401 0.89 5.40 -1.64
CA SER A 401 1.48 4.27 -0.93
C SER A 401 1.88 3.21 -1.94
N PHE A 402 3.15 2.80 -1.97
CA PHE A 402 3.64 1.80 -2.93
C PHE A 402 4.20 0.58 -2.21
N ASP A 403 3.37 -0.45 -2.07
CA ASP A 403 3.83 -1.78 -1.67
C ASP A 403 4.55 -2.44 -2.84
N VAL A 404 5.79 -2.85 -2.63
CA VAL A 404 6.56 -3.50 -3.70
C VAL A 404 5.95 -4.85 -4.12
N ASP A 405 5.12 -5.48 -3.29
CA ASP A 405 4.45 -6.74 -3.61
C ASP A 405 3.39 -6.63 -4.70
N VAL A 406 2.96 -5.40 -5.04
CA VAL A 406 2.08 -5.14 -6.19
C VAL A 406 2.72 -5.63 -7.50
N LEU A 407 4.05 -5.59 -7.56
CA LEU A 407 4.85 -6.09 -8.67
C LEU A 407 4.79 -7.62 -8.72
N ASP A 408 4.90 -8.20 -9.91
CA ASP A 408 4.98 -9.65 -10.02
C ASP A 408 6.26 -10.17 -9.32
N PRO A 409 6.21 -11.30 -8.59
CA PRO A 409 7.39 -11.90 -7.95
C PRO A 409 8.54 -12.23 -8.93
N ALA A 410 8.24 -12.34 -10.23
CA ALA A 410 9.25 -12.42 -11.28
C ALA A 410 10.14 -11.16 -11.37
N PHE A 411 9.67 -10.02 -10.87
CA PHE A 411 10.43 -8.77 -10.74
C PHE A 411 10.77 -8.49 -9.28
N GLU A 412 9.84 -8.70 -8.35
CA GLU A 412 10.00 -8.36 -6.94
C GLU A 412 9.95 -9.61 -6.02
N PRO A 413 11.03 -10.39 -5.94
CA PRO A 413 11.08 -11.57 -5.08
C PRO A 413 11.31 -11.21 -3.60
N GLY A 414 11.89 -10.04 -3.33
CA GLY A 414 12.26 -9.56 -2.00
C GLY A 414 11.12 -8.87 -1.27
N THR A 415 10.03 -9.58 -0.99
CA THR A 415 8.90 -9.08 -0.19
C THR A 415 8.33 -10.17 0.72
N GLY A 416 7.72 -9.80 1.85
CA GLY A 416 7.20 -10.72 2.87
C GLY A 416 5.93 -11.49 2.45
N THR A 417 5.15 -10.98 1.50
CA THR A 417 3.85 -11.54 1.05
C THR A 417 3.70 -11.55 -0.47
N PRO A 418 4.56 -12.24 -1.24
CA PRO A 418 4.49 -12.19 -2.70
C PRO A 418 3.18 -12.82 -3.23
N VAL A 419 2.54 -12.15 -4.20
CA VAL A 419 1.36 -12.68 -4.91
C VAL A 419 1.61 -12.68 -6.43
N ALA A 420 1.36 -13.79 -7.10
CA ALA A 420 1.62 -13.93 -8.53
C ALA A 420 0.63 -13.16 -9.42
N GLY A 421 1.03 -12.83 -10.66
CA GLY A 421 0.20 -12.13 -11.63
C GLY A 421 0.13 -10.61 -11.39
N GLY A 422 1.25 -10.03 -10.94
CA GLY A 422 1.36 -8.62 -10.57
C GLY A 422 1.77 -7.71 -11.73
N LEU A 423 2.03 -6.45 -11.40
CA LEU A 423 2.52 -5.46 -12.36
C LEU A 423 3.94 -5.79 -12.81
N THR A 424 4.22 -5.51 -14.08
CA THR A 424 5.59 -5.49 -14.59
C THR A 424 6.23 -4.12 -14.34
N MET A 425 7.57 -4.07 -14.32
CA MET A 425 8.28 -2.77 -14.24
C MET A 425 7.97 -1.84 -15.43
N ARG A 426 7.61 -2.40 -16.60
CA ARG A 426 7.21 -1.60 -17.77
C ARG A 426 5.87 -0.89 -17.57
N GLU A 427 5.04 -1.37 -16.66
CA GLU A 427 3.81 -0.71 -16.23
C GLU A 427 4.12 0.23 -15.06
N ALA A 428 4.78 -0.25 -14.01
CA ALA A 428 5.10 0.49 -12.78
C ALA A 428 5.79 1.85 -13.01
N ILE A 429 6.78 1.89 -13.91
CA ILE A 429 7.58 3.11 -14.19
C ILE A 429 6.72 4.25 -14.77
N PRO A 430 6.00 4.08 -15.90
CA PRO A 430 5.16 5.15 -16.41
C PRO A 430 3.99 5.48 -15.48
N ILE A 431 3.54 4.55 -14.63
CA ILE A 431 2.52 4.81 -13.61
C ILE A 431 2.96 5.90 -12.66
N MET A 432 4.04 5.62 -11.94
CA MET A 432 4.54 6.49 -10.89
C MET A 432 4.94 7.86 -11.46
N ARG A 433 5.59 7.86 -12.62
CA ARG A 433 5.99 9.09 -13.29
C ARG A 433 4.80 9.98 -13.64
N ARG A 434 3.75 9.42 -14.25
CA ARG A 434 2.54 10.20 -14.60
C ARG A 434 1.79 10.64 -13.36
N LEU A 435 1.63 9.79 -12.34
CA LEU A 435 0.93 10.18 -11.12
C LEU A 435 1.59 11.38 -10.43
N CYS A 436 2.91 11.32 -10.27
CA CYS A 436 3.67 12.41 -9.66
C CYS A 436 3.78 13.66 -10.56
N ALA A 437 3.56 13.53 -11.88
CA ALA A 437 3.48 14.68 -12.80
C ALA A 437 2.08 15.31 -12.88
N GLU A 438 1.02 14.50 -12.89
CA GLU A 438 -0.34 14.93 -13.25
C GLU A 438 -1.21 15.28 -12.04
N ALA A 439 -0.83 14.84 -10.83
CA ALA A 439 -1.55 15.10 -9.58
C ALA A 439 -0.71 15.96 -8.61
N ASN A 440 -1.39 16.57 -7.64
CA ASN A 440 -0.73 17.32 -6.58
C ASN A 440 -0.24 16.36 -5.48
N VAL A 441 0.84 15.63 -5.78
CA VAL A 441 1.47 14.68 -4.85
C VAL A 441 2.18 15.45 -3.74
N VAL A 442 1.80 15.17 -2.50
CA VAL A 442 2.38 15.79 -1.29
C VAL A 442 3.31 14.87 -0.54
N GLY A 443 3.38 13.60 -0.93
CA GLY A 443 4.32 12.62 -0.40
C GLY A 443 4.02 11.23 -0.96
N PHE A 444 4.97 10.32 -0.77
CA PHE A 444 4.79 8.91 -1.10
C PHE A 444 5.68 8.03 -0.26
N ASP A 445 5.36 6.75 -0.21
CA ASP A 445 6.21 5.73 0.40
C ASP A 445 6.53 4.58 -0.56
N VAL A 446 7.56 3.80 -0.20
CA VAL A 446 7.89 2.51 -0.80
C VAL A 446 8.15 1.53 0.34
N VAL A 447 7.28 0.54 0.51
CA VAL A 447 7.25 -0.37 1.68
C VAL A 447 7.40 -1.84 1.30
N GLU A 448 7.54 -2.71 2.30
CA GLU A 448 7.64 -4.19 2.19
C GLU A 448 8.86 -4.74 1.43
N LEU A 449 9.84 -3.89 1.09
CA LEU A 449 11.13 -4.36 0.55
C LEU A 449 11.90 -5.15 1.61
N ALA A 450 11.96 -6.47 1.42
CA ALA A 450 12.64 -7.45 2.25
C ALA A 450 13.91 -7.97 1.55
N PRO A 451 15.05 -7.25 1.65
CA PRO A 451 16.26 -7.55 0.88
C PRO A 451 16.83 -8.95 1.15
N SER A 452 16.67 -9.52 2.34
CA SER A 452 17.17 -10.87 2.66
C SER A 452 16.43 -11.98 1.92
N LEU A 453 15.26 -11.70 1.35
CA LEU A 453 14.48 -12.64 0.54
C LEU A 453 14.86 -12.59 -0.95
N ASP A 454 15.66 -11.60 -1.36
CA ASP A 454 16.22 -11.51 -2.70
C ASP A 454 17.72 -11.86 -2.67
N PRO A 455 18.13 -13.05 -3.16
CA PRO A 455 19.55 -13.40 -3.24
C PRO A 455 20.29 -12.60 -4.33
N THR A 456 19.57 -11.79 -5.11
CA THR A 456 20.12 -10.90 -6.13
C THR A 456 20.09 -9.45 -5.65
N TYR A 457 20.04 -8.50 -6.58
CA TYR A 457 19.91 -7.08 -6.27
C TYR A 457 18.65 -6.47 -6.88
N ARG A 458 17.79 -7.32 -7.46
CA ARG A 458 16.69 -6.95 -8.34
C ARG A 458 15.62 -6.15 -7.61
N SER A 459 15.24 -6.57 -6.41
CA SER A 459 14.20 -5.94 -5.59
C SER A 459 14.59 -4.53 -5.20
N ALA A 460 15.81 -4.36 -4.66
CA ALA A 460 16.34 -3.04 -4.33
C ALA A 460 16.49 -2.13 -5.56
N LEU A 461 16.92 -2.67 -6.72
CA LEU A 461 16.99 -1.92 -7.97
C LEU A 461 15.59 -1.43 -8.41
N ASN A 462 14.60 -2.32 -8.38
CA ASN A 462 13.24 -1.99 -8.80
C ASN A 462 12.62 -0.95 -7.88
N ALA A 463 12.71 -1.14 -6.56
CA ALA A 463 12.22 -0.18 -5.56
C ALA A 463 12.85 1.21 -5.77
N ASN A 464 14.16 1.28 -6.02
CA ASN A 464 14.84 2.53 -6.38
C ASN A 464 14.31 3.14 -7.68
N THR A 465 14.02 2.30 -8.68
CA THR A 465 13.49 2.74 -9.97
C THR A 465 12.07 3.31 -9.83
N ILE A 466 11.24 2.75 -8.93
CA ILE A 466 9.92 3.28 -8.57
C ILE A 466 10.05 4.66 -7.92
N MET A 467 10.92 4.79 -6.92
CA MET A 467 11.22 6.08 -6.28
C MET A 467 11.69 7.11 -7.31
N PHE A 468 12.66 6.75 -8.16
CA PHE A 468 13.17 7.63 -9.23
C PHE A 468 12.10 8.03 -10.24
N SER A 469 11.19 7.13 -10.57
CA SER A 469 10.06 7.42 -11.46
C SER A 469 9.13 8.47 -10.87
N CYS A 470 8.81 8.39 -9.57
CA CYS A 470 8.04 9.45 -8.92
C CYS A 470 8.82 10.77 -8.82
N LEU A 471 10.11 10.74 -8.45
CA LEU A 471 10.95 11.94 -8.43
C LEU A 471 11.00 12.62 -9.81
N THR A 472 11.05 11.84 -10.89
CA THR A 472 10.94 12.34 -12.27
C THR A 472 9.59 13.01 -12.51
N GLY A 473 8.49 12.40 -12.07
CA GLY A 473 7.16 13.00 -12.16
C GLY A 473 7.05 14.31 -11.38
N LEU A 474 7.58 14.39 -10.16
CA LEU A 474 7.61 15.62 -9.36
C LEU A 474 8.43 16.73 -10.06
N ALA A 475 9.57 16.37 -10.65
CA ALA A 475 10.38 17.31 -11.43
C ALA A 475 9.63 17.79 -12.68
N MET A 476 8.94 16.90 -13.40
CA MET A 476 8.07 17.24 -14.52
C MET A 476 6.96 18.21 -14.08
N HIS A 477 6.28 17.93 -12.96
CA HIS A 477 5.24 18.79 -12.39
C HIS A 477 5.77 20.21 -12.11
N LYS A 478 6.93 20.31 -11.46
CA LYS A 478 7.59 21.59 -11.15
C LYS A 478 7.93 22.40 -12.42
N LYS A 479 8.24 21.72 -13.53
CA LYS A 479 8.47 22.35 -14.84
C LYS A 479 7.19 22.61 -15.65
N GLY A 480 6.02 22.22 -15.14
CA GLY A 480 4.73 22.34 -15.85
C GLY A 480 4.47 21.29 -16.93
N ILE A 481 5.22 20.18 -16.92
CA ILE A 481 5.05 19.05 -17.85
C ILE A 481 4.04 18.07 -17.23
N THR A 482 2.76 18.32 -17.45
CA THR A 482 1.66 17.53 -16.86
C THR A 482 0.78 16.86 -17.91
N GLN A 483 1.23 16.80 -19.16
CA GLN A 483 0.47 16.17 -20.24
C GLN A 483 0.48 14.64 -20.05
N ALA A 484 -0.68 14.03 -20.21
CA ALA A 484 -0.79 12.57 -20.16
C ALA A 484 0.11 11.92 -21.22
N ASN A 485 0.86 10.90 -20.81
CA ASN A 485 1.79 10.14 -21.67
C ASN A 485 2.84 11.01 -22.37
N TYR A 486 3.33 12.07 -21.71
CA TYR A 486 4.41 12.89 -22.26
C TYR A 486 5.66 12.07 -22.61
N PHE A 487 6.14 12.26 -23.83
CA PHE A 487 7.46 11.84 -24.31
C PHE A 487 8.23 13.07 -24.77
N SER A 488 9.51 13.14 -24.43
CA SER A 488 10.39 14.12 -25.05
C SER A 488 10.55 13.80 -26.54
N PRO A 489 10.63 14.81 -27.42
CA PRO A 489 10.96 14.62 -28.83
C PRO A 489 12.33 13.94 -29.07
N LEU A 490 13.21 13.90 -28.05
CA LEU A 490 14.46 13.12 -28.12
C LEU A 490 14.24 11.64 -27.83
N SER A 491 13.15 11.29 -27.16
CA SER A 491 12.81 9.93 -26.72
C SER A 491 11.96 9.17 -27.73
N SER A 492 11.21 9.90 -28.56
CA SER A 492 10.34 9.36 -29.60
C SER A 492 10.63 10.07 -30.92
N GLU A 493 10.59 9.34 -32.04
CA GLU A 493 10.84 9.87 -33.39
C GLU A 493 12.23 10.51 -33.60
N HIS A 494 13.09 10.44 -32.58
CA HIS A 494 14.48 10.91 -32.55
C HIS A 494 14.66 12.34 -33.11
N GLY A 495 13.56 13.13 -33.09
CA GLY A 495 13.46 14.49 -33.64
C GLY A 495 13.74 14.62 -35.14
N GLN A 496 13.75 13.52 -35.92
CA GLN A 496 14.12 13.57 -37.35
C GLN A 496 12.92 13.60 -38.28
N ASP A 497 11.80 13.00 -37.88
CA ASP A 497 10.54 13.05 -38.62
C ASP A 497 9.35 13.13 -37.67
N ASN A 498 8.14 13.05 -38.23
CA ASN A 498 6.89 13.07 -37.48
C ASN A 498 6.04 11.86 -37.88
N TYR A 499 6.63 10.68 -37.72
CA TYR A 499 6.08 9.41 -38.21
C TYR A 499 4.69 9.10 -37.63
N TYR A 500 4.44 9.46 -36.36
CA TYR A 500 3.20 9.20 -35.65
C TYR A 500 2.24 10.39 -35.59
N ALA A 501 2.55 11.55 -36.19
CA ALA A 501 1.55 12.59 -36.33
C ALA A 501 0.31 12.05 -37.03
N THR A 502 -0.82 12.20 -36.35
CA THR A 502 -2.12 11.98 -36.96
C THR A 502 -2.23 12.88 -38.18
N LYS A 503 -2.52 12.30 -39.36
CA LYS A 503 -2.80 13.04 -40.59
C LYS A 503 -3.97 14.00 -40.34
N GLY A 504 -3.70 15.26 -39.95
CA GLY A 504 -4.76 16.24 -39.74
C GLY A 504 -4.39 17.49 -38.95
N THR A 505 -3.41 17.45 -38.05
CA THR A 505 -2.94 18.64 -37.33
C THR A 505 -1.75 19.26 -38.06
N LYS A 506 -2.05 20.08 -39.07
CA LYS A 506 -1.08 21.05 -39.58
C LYS A 506 -0.89 22.15 -38.53
N GLN A 507 0.37 22.51 -38.29
CA GLN A 507 0.81 23.64 -37.49
C GLN A 507 0.16 24.96 -37.91
#